data_AF-A0A926WXY4-F1
#
_entry.id   AF-A0A926WXY4-F1
#
_cell.length_a   1.000
_cell.length_b   1.000
_cell.length_c   1.000
_cell.angle_alpha   90.00
_cell.angle_beta   90.00
_cell.angle_gamma   90.00
#
_symmetry.space_group_name_H-M   'P 1'
#
loop_
_entity.id
_entity.type
_entity.pdbx_description
1 polymer ?
#
loop_
_entity_poly.entity_id
_entity_poly.type
_entity_poly.pdbx_seq_one_letter_code
_entity_poly.pdbx_strand_id
1 'polypeptide(L)'
;MTDRFDQPQANDAVLGGHGAIPVGAPVLGGWAGIKQRLTSPIAEQRIAALSEALQHGQQGLYLVMRALRDESADVRQTAYALLHDRSEPRVKQAIAYYYTQEHYSRLKTVLSRGQWQEADQETKAALFRACGLELREQFRPEFIAKIPCRDLQVIDRLWMKYSRGRFGFSVQRPIWQRYFDFYAEKSDVWMAFADRVGWRVNNLLVQNHWKRYGEITFSLSAPVGHLPFLGDTFGIFTIEAIAKRLTQCELE
;
A
#
# COMPACT_ATOMS: atom_id res chain seq x y z
N MET A 1 -43.50 12.88 -5.07
CA MET A 1 -42.92 12.95 -3.71
C MET A 1 -41.63 13.72 -3.84
N THR A 2 -41.68 15.00 -3.48
CA THR A 2 -40.61 15.98 -3.67
C THR A 2 -39.59 15.86 -2.54
N ASP A 3 -38.33 15.74 -2.94
CA ASP A 3 -37.15 15.63 -2.08
C ASP A 3 -37.02 16.88 -1.20
N ARG A 4 -37.00 16.68 0.12
CA ARG A 4 -36.94 17.75 1.13
C ARG A 4 -35.51 18.13 1.55
N PHE A 5 -34.50 17.70 0.79
CA PHE A 5 -33.09 17.78 1.20
C PHE A 5 -32.27 18.91 0.56
N ASP A 6 -32.88 19.76 -0.28
CA ASP A 6 -32.18 20.84 -1.00
C ASP A 6 -32.33 22.25 -0.37
N GLN A 7 -32.83 22.36 0.87
CA GLN A 7 -32.95 23.67 1.53
C GLN A 7 -31.69 24.03 2.34
N PRO A 8 -31.14 25.24 2.16
CA PRO A 8 -29.95 25.70 2.88
C PRO A 8 -30.23 25.80 4.39
N GLN A 9 -29.26 25.36 5.20
CA GLN A 9 -29.33 25.43 6.66
C GLN A 9 -28.76 26.75 7.18
N ALA A 10 -29.12 27.11 8.41
CA ALA A 10 -28.73 28.39 9.03
C ALA A 10 -27.21 28.63 9.14
N ASN A 11 -26.40 27.58 8.96
CA ASN A 11 -24.94 27.65 9.08
C ASN A 11 -24.22 27.47 7.72
N ASP A 12 -24.94 27.48 6.59
CA ASP A 12 -24.35 27.26 5.27
C ASP A 12 -23.51 28.47 4.82
N ALA A 13 -22.25 28.23 4.46
CA ALA A 13 -21.36 29.27 3.94
C ALA A 13 -21.80 29.74 2.54
N VAL A 14 -21.94 31.05 2.38
CA VAL A 14 -22.32 31.72 1.13
C VAL A 14 -21.06 32.19 0.38
N LEU A 15 -20.93 31.80 -0.89
CA LEU A 15 -19.84 32.27 -1.75
C LEU A 15 -20.14 33.66 -2.33
N GLY A 16 -19.37 34.66 -1.91
CA GLY A 16 -19.27 35.97 -2.58
C GLY A 16 -18.05 36.03 -3.49
N GLY A 17 -18.25 36.23 -4.80
CA GLY A 17 -17.19 36.54 -5.75
C GLY A 17 -17.13 38.06 -6.00
N HIS A 18 -15.93 38.62 -6.13
CA HIS A 18 -15.67 40.05 -6.37
C HIS A 18 -15.97 40.53 -7.81
N GLY A 19 -16.99 39.95 -8.45
CA GLY A 19 -17.52 40.41 -9.74
C GLY A 19 -18.99 40.76 -9.56
N ALA A 20 -19.45 41.85 -10.17
CA ALA A 20 -20.85 42.28 -10.10
C ALA A 20 -21.79 41.11 -10.41
N ILE A 21 -22.49 40.62 -9.38
CA ILE A 21 -23.38 39.46 -9.49
C ILE A 21 -24.65 39.94 -10.20
N PRO A 22 -25.11 39.26 -11.28
CA PRO A 22 -26.42 39.53 -11.86
C PRO A 22 -27.49 39.38 -10.78
N VAL A 23 -28.34 40.41 -10.64
CA VAL A 23 -29.46 40.39 -9.68
C VAL A 23 -30.34 39.18 -9.99
N GLY A 24 -30.33 38.17 -9.10
CA GLY A 24 -31.06 36.91 -9.26
C GLY A 24 -30.21 35.65 -9.51
N ALA A 25 -28.88 35.74 -9.53
CA ALA A 25 -28.02 34.56 -9.59
C ALA A 25 -28.18 33.72 -8.30
N PRO A 26 -28.43 32.39 -8.39
CA PRO A 26 -28.56 31.54 -7.21
C PRO A 26 -27.26 31.53 -6.42
N VAL A 27 -27.32 31.96 -5.15
CA VAL A 27 -26.25 31.74 -4.20
C VAL A 27 -26.27 30.26 -3.85
N LEU A 28 -25.39 29.48 -4.49
CA LEU A 28 -25.28 28.03 -4.24
C LEU A 28 -24.64 27.79 -2.86
N GLY A 29 -25.45 27.89 -1.79
CA GLY A 29 -25.10 27.42 -0.45
C GLY A 29 -25.29 25.91 -0.30
N GLY A 30 -24.87 25.37 0.85
CA GLY A 30 -25.10 23.98 1.23
C GLY A 30 -24.53 22.95 0.24
N TRP A 31 -25.26 21.85 0.04
CA TRP A 31 -24.82 20.70 -0.77
C TRP A 31 -24.50 21.05 -2.22
N ALA A 32 -25.29 21.93 -2.85
CA ALA A 32 -25.05 22.37 -4.22
C ALA A 32 -23.76 23.20 -4.33
N GLY A 33 -23.52 24.08 -3.35
CA GLY A 33 -22.28 24.86 -3.25
C GLY A 33 -21.03 23.99 -3.07
N ILE A 34 -21.13 22.95 -2.24
CA ILE A 34 -20.05 21.97 -2.03
C ILE A 34 -19.69 21.29 -3.35
N LYS A 35 -20.67 20.75 -4.09
CA LYS A 35 -20.40 20.10 -5.39
C LYS A 35 -19.75 21.05 -6.38
N GLN A 36 -20.24 22.30 -6.46
CA GLN A 36 -19.69 23.30 -7.37
C GLN A 36 -18.24 23.61 -7.03
N ARG A 37 -17.91 23.88 -5.76
CA ARG A 37 -16.53 24.15 -5.33
C ARG A 37 -15.59 22.98 -5.57
N LEU A 38 -16.05 21.74 -5.43
CA LEU A 38 -15.25 20.55 -5.72
C LEU A 38 -14.90 20.40 -7.21
N THR A 39 -15.56 21.12 -8.12
CA THR A 39 -15.20 21.18 -9.55
C THR A 39 -14.32 22.39 -9.90
N SER A 40 -14.02 23.25 -8.93
CA SER A 40 -13.20 24.44 -9.16
C SER A 40 -11.78 24.06 -9.56
N PRO A 41 -11.14 24.79 -10.50
CA PRO A 41 -9.72 24.63 -10.77
C PRO A 41 -8.85 25.05 -9.57
N ILE A 42 -9.39 25.81 -8.62
CA ILE A 42 -8.66 26.34 -7.46
C ILE A 42 -8.65 25.31 -6.32
N ALA A 43 -7.46 24.87 -5.91
CA ALA A 43 -7.30 23.82 -4.90
C ALA A 43 -7.86 24.24 -3.53
N GLU A 44 -7.69 25.50 -3.09
CA GLU A 44 -8.22 25.95 -1.80
C GLU A 44 -9.75 25.87 -1.73
N GLN A 45 -10.43 26.13 -2.85
CA GLN A 45 -11.88 26.01 -2.92
C GLN A 45 -12.34 24.55 -2.80
N ARG A 46 -11.61 23.63 -3.43
CA ARG A 46 -11.88 22.19 -3.28
C ARG A 46 -11.62 21.74 -1.85
N ILE A 47 -10.51 22.15 -1.24
CA ILE A 47 -10.14 21.85 0.16
C ILE A 47 -11.23 22.32 1.14
N ALA A 48 -11.67 23.57 1.04
CA ALA A 48 -12.72 24.12 1.90
C ALA A 48 -14.02 23.30 1.80
N ALA A 49 -14.38 22.89 0.58
CA ALA A 49 -15.57 22.08 0.34
C ALA A 49 -15.48 20.66 0.94
N LEU A 50 -14.29 20.07 1.10
CA LEU A 50 -14.13 18.73 1.69
C LEU A 50 -14.53 18.68 3.16
N SER A 51 -14.14 19.68 3.94
CA SER A 51 -14.47 19.76 5.37
C SER A 51 -15.97 19.95 5.58
N GLU A 52 -16.60 20.79 4.75
CA GLU A 52 -18.06 21.01 4.76
C GLU A 52 -18.81 19.74 4.32
N ALA A 53 -18.29 19.00 3.35
CA ALA A 53 -18.92 17.78 2.84
C ALA A 53 -19.22 16.76 3.94
N LEU A 54 -18.33 16.60 4.94
CA LEU A 54 -18.53 15.62 6.02
C LEU A 54 -19.80 15.85 6.85
N GLN A 55 -20.36 17.06 6.85
CA GLN A 55 -21.62 17.38 7.53
C GLN A 55 -22.84 16.74 6.83
N HIS A 56 -22.69 16.29 5.59
CA HIS A 56 -23.74 15.69 4.76
C HIS A 56 -23.73 14.14 4.77
N GLY A 57 -23.27 13.54 5.86
CA GLY A 57 -23.34 12.09 6.10
C GLY A 57 -22.65 11.26 5.01
N GLN A 58 -23.33 10.21 4.52
CA GLN A 58 -22.74 9.26 3.55
C GLN A 58 -22.41 9.90 2.19
N GLN A 59 -23.23 10.83 1.71
CA GLN A 59 -22.99 11.52 0.44
C GLN A 59 -21.74 12.39 0.54
N GLY A 60 -21.61 13.11 1.66
CA GLY A 60 -20.41 13.84 2.03
C GLY A 60 -19.16 12.99 2.06
N LEU A 61 -19.22 11.88 2.80
CA LEU A 61 -18.13 10.92 2.93
C LEU A 61 -17.67 10.40 1.56
N TYR A 62 -18.61 10.12 0.64
CA TYR A 62 -18.29 9.69 -0.72
C TYR A 62 -17.49 10.75 -1.50
N LEU A 63 -17.82 12.04 -1.35
CA LEU A 63 -17.06 13.11 -2.01
C LEU A 63 -15.64 13.22 -1.45
N VAL A 64 -15.47 13.10 -0.14
CA VAL A 64 -14.13 13.09 0.50
C VAL A 64 -13.31 11.87 0.03
N MET A 65 -13.92 10.68 -0.05
CA MET A 65 -13.25 9.50 -0.60
C MET A 65 -12.84 9.68 -2.07
N ARG A 66 -13.67 10.35 -2.87
CA ARG A 66 -13.35 10.64 -4.28
C ARG A 66 -12.14 11.58 -4.41
N ALA A 67 -12.01 12.53 -3.49
CA ALA A 67 -10.92 13.51 -3.47
C ALA A 67 -9.53 12.91 -3.19
N LEU A 68 -9.45 11.66 -2.71
CA LEU A 68 -8.18 10.90 -2.69
C LEU A 68 -7.58 10.65 -4.08
N ARG A 69 -8.30 10.97 -5.16
CA ARG A 69 -7.84 10.86 -6.55
C ARG A 69 -7.77 12.22 -7.26
N ASP A 70 -7.83 13.31 -6.50
CA ASP A 70 -7.72 14.65 -7.04
C ASP A 70 -6.35 14.88 -7.71
N GLU A 71 -6.29 15.75 -8.71
CA GLU A 71 -5.04 16.11 -9.38
C GLU A 71 -4.07 16.85 -8.44
N SER A 72 -4.58 17.65 -7.51
CA SER A 72 -3.80 18.40 -6.54
C SER A 72 -3.40 17.52 -5.36
N ALA A 73 -2.10 17.51 -5.05
CA ALA A 73 -1.56 16.80 -3.90
C ALA A 73 -2.15 17.31 -2.59
N ASP A 74 -2.38 18.63 -2.46
CA ASP A 74 -2.94 19.23 -1.25
C ASP A 74 -4.38 18.78 -0.98
N VAL A 75 -5.18 18.65 -2.05
CA VAL A 75 -6.55 18.15 -1.96
C VAL A 75 -6.54 16.68 -1.56
N ARG A 76 -5.67 15.86 -2.16
CA ARG A 76 -5.52 14.44 -1.80
C ARG A 76 -5.09 14.26 -0.34
N GLN A 77 -4.11 15.05 0.10
CA GLN A 77 -3.59 14.98 1.46
C GLN A 77 -4.63 15.43 2.49
N THR A 78 -5.41 16.48 2.17
CA THR A 78 -6.54 16.91 2.99
C THR A 78 -7.59 15.81 3.09
N ALA A 79 -7.98 15.22 1.96
CA ALA A 79 -8.92 14.09 1.94
C ALA A 79 -8.41 12.91 2.78
N TYR A 80 -7.11 12.59 2.69
CA TYR A 80 -6.49 11.56 3.53
C TYR A 80 -6.58 11.89 5.02
N ALA A 81 -6.24 13.12 5.42
CA ALA A 81 -6.32 13.56 6.81
C ALA A 81 -7.75 13.46 7.38
N LEU A 82 -8.75 13.84 6.59
CA LEU A 82 -10.16 13.74 6.97
C LEU A 82 -10.68 12.30 7.10
N LEU A 83 -10.02 11.33 6.47
CA LEU A 83 -10.45 9.93 6.43
C LEU A 83 -9.59 9.01 7.30
N HIS A 84 -8.41 9.45 7.72
CA HIS A 84 -7.36 8.61 8.28
C HIS A 84 -7.79 7.77 9.50
N ASP A 85 -8.60 8.35 10.40
CA ASP A 85 -9.07 7.70 11.65
C ASP A 85 -10.36 6.88 11.46
N ARG A 86 -10.90 6.86 10.25
CA ARG A 86 -12.21 6.28 9.98
C ARG A 86 -12.15 4.76 9.89
N SER A 87 -13.14 4.10 10.47
CA SER A 87 -13.18 2.65 10.58
C SER A 87 -13.98 1.95 9.47
N GLU A 88 -14.75 2.68 8.67
CA GLU A 88 -15.64 2.08 7.67
C GLU A 88 -14.85 1.29 6.61
N PRO A 89 -15.28 0.06 6.24
CA PRO A 89 -14.54 -0.79 5.30
C PRO A 89 -14.25 -0.13 3.95
N ARG A 90 -15.23 0.63 3.41
CA ARG A 90 -15.07 1.34 2.13
C ARG A 90 -14.03 2.46 2.22
N VAL A 91 -13.97 3.15 3.35
CA VAL A 91 -12.99 4.22 3.60
C VAL A 91 -11.59 3.61 3.74
N LYS A 92 -11.44 2.56 4.56
CA LYS A 92 -10.17 1.81 4.66
C LYS A 92 -9.66 1.34 3.30
N GLN A 93 -10.56 0.83 2.44
CA GLN A 93 -10.20 0.41 1.09
C GLN A 93 -9.75 1.58 0.20
N ALA A 94 -10.43 2.72 0.27
CA ALA A 94 -10.07 3.91 -0.49
C ALA A 94 -8.71 4.48 -0.05
N ILE A 95 -8.46 4.56 1.26
CA ILE A 95 -7.17 4.94 1.84
C ILE A 95 -6.06 3.99 1.38
N ALA A 96 -6.30 2.67 1.44
CA ALA A 96 -5.32 1.69 1.00
C ALA A 96 -5.00 1.84 -0.50
N TYR A 97 -6.00 2.12 -1.33
CA TYR A 97 -5.80 2.39 -2.76
C TYR A 97 -4.95 3.64 -2.99
N TYR A 98 -5.29 4.75 -2.32
CA TYR A 98 -4.55 6.01 -2.37
C TYR A 98 -3.08 5.79 -1.98
N TYR A 99 -2.85 5.21 -0.80
CA TYR A 99 -1.53 4.95 -0.27
C TYR A 99 -0.69 4.08 -1.23
N THR A 100 -1.31 3.07 -1.85
CA THR A 100 -0.64 2.24 -2.87
C THR A 100 -0.27 3.05 -4.12
N GLN A 101 -1.11 4.00 -4.55
CA GLN A 101 -0.79 4.84 -5.72
C GLN A 101 0.33 5.84 -5.41
N GLU A 102 0.30 6.49 -4.26
CA GLU A 102 1.31 7.49 -3.89
C GLU A 102 2.69 6.86 -3.64
N HIS A 103 2.75 5.74 -2.91
CA HIS A 103 4.03 5.21 -2.43
C HIS A 103 4.52 3.95 -3.17
N TYR A 104 3.63 3.23 -3.86
CA TYR A 104 3.90 1.90 -4.42
C TYR A 104 3.48 1.75 -5.90
N SER A 105 3.26 2.87 -6.60
CA SER A 105 2.87 2.86 -8.02
C SER A 105 3.89 2.16 -8.91
N ARG A 106 5.20 2.34 -8.65
CA ARG A 106 6.26 1.66 -9.42
C ARG A 106 6.18 0.15 -9.22
N LEU A 107 6.18 -0.33 -7.97
CA LEU A 107 6.09 -1.75 -7.64
C LEU A 107 4.84 -2.39 -8.27
N LYS A 108 3.68 -1.74 -8.13
CA LYS A 108 2.43 -2.16 -8.77
C LYS A 108 2.58 -2.28 -10.29
N THR A 109 3.22 -1.32 -10.93
CA THR A 109 3.40 -1.28 -12.39
C THR A 109 4.26 -2.44 -12.86
N VAL A 110 5.44 -2.63 -12.27
CA VAL A 110 6.38 -3.69 -12.70
C VAL A 110 5.82 -5.08 -12.42
N LEU A 111 5.12 -5.29 -11.29
CA LEU A 111 4.40 -6.53 -11.00
C LEU A 111 3.27 -6.80 -12.00
N SER A 112 2.49 -5.77 -12.35
CA SER A 112 1.38 -5.91 -13.31
C SER A 112 1.82 -6.29 -14.72
N ARG A 113 3.07 -5.95 -15.07
CA ARG A 113 3.71 -6.28 -16.35
C ARG A 113 4.47 -7.60 -16.31
N GLY A 114 4.48 -8.31 -15.17
CA GLY A 114 5.24 -9.54 -15.01
C GLY A 114 6.76 -9.34 -15.05
N GLN A 115 7.25 -8.13 -14.77
CA GLN A 115 8.67 -7.81 -14.71
C GLN A 115 9.23 -8.23 -13.34
N TRP A 116 9.29 -9.53 -13.08
CA TRP A 116 9.53 -10.09 -11.73
C TRP A 116 10.87 -9.68 -11.11
N GLN A 117 11.92 -9.58 -11.93
CA GLN A 117 13.24 -9.15 -11.47
C GLN A 117 13.23 -7.68 -11.04
N GLU A 118 12.62 -6.82 -11.86
CA GLU A 118 12.48 -5.41 -11.54
C GLU A 118 11.57 -5.19 -10.33
N ALA A 119 10.49 -5.98 -10.21
CA ALA A 119 9.62 -5.97 -9.03
C ALA A 119 10.36 -6.35 -7.76
N ASP A 120 11.28 -7.31 -7.81
CA ASP A 120 12.08 -7.71 -6.67
C ASP A 120 13.08 -6.62 -6.26
N GLN A 121 13.74 -5.97 -7.23
CA GLN A 121 14.59 -4.81 -6.96
C GLN A 121 13.80 -3.64 -6.34
N GLU A 122 12.63 -3.32 -6.91
CA GLU A 122 11.76 -2.28 -6.39
C GLU A 122 11.22 -2.62 -5.00
N THR A 123 11.00 -3.90 -4.71
CA THR A 123 10.59 -4.36 -3.36
C THR A 123 11.67 -4.04 -2.34
N LYS A 124 12.94 -4.32 -2.66
CA LYS A 124 14.07 -3.96 -1.78
C LYS A 124 14.11 -2.46 -1.55
N ALA A 125 14.07 -1.67 -2.63
CA ALA A 125 14.03 -0.21 -2.53
C ALA A 125 12.87 0.30 -1.68
N ALA A 126 11.68 -0.29 -1.81
CA ALA A 126 10.52 0.09 -1.03
C ALA A 126 10.67 -0.26 0.46
N LEU A 127 11.26 -1.41 0.80
CA LEU A 127 11.57 -1.76 2.19
C LEU A 127 12.57 -0.79 2.83
N PHE A 128 13.61 -0.38 2.10
CA PHE A 128 14.54 0.66 2.56
C PHE A 128 13.82 1.99 2.81
N ARG A 129 13.01 2.46 1.85
CA ARG A 129 12.23 3.70 2.00
C ARG A 129 11.28 3.65 3.19
N ALA A 130 10.61 2.52 3.41
CA ALA A 130 9.70 2.32 4.54
C ALA A 130 10.41 2.40 5.90
N CYS A 131 11.70 2.04 5.95
CA CYS A 131 12.54 2.19 7.13
C CYS A 131 13.18 3.58 7.27
N GLY A 132 12.99 4.48 6.29
CA GLY A 132 13.67 5.78 6.25
C GLY A 132 15.19 5.68 5.99
N LEU A 133 15.63 4.61 5.33
CA LEU A 133 17.05 4.31 5.09
C LEU A 133 17.42 4.52 3.61
N GLU A 134 18.70 4.83 3.36
CA GLU A 134 19.24 4.80 2.01
C GLU A 134 19.61 3.36 1.58
N LEU A 135 19.46 3.06 0.27
CA LEU A 135 19.78 1.75 -0.33
C LEU A 135 21.22 1.26 -0.11
N ARG A 136 22.13 2.16 0.28
CA ARG A 136 23.56 1.85 0.50
C ARG A 136 23.86 1.44 1.94
N GLU A 137 22.89 1.56 2.83
CA GLU A 137 23.05 1.18 4.23
C GLU A 137 22.99 -0.35 4.40
N GLN A 138 23.77 -0.87 5.35
CA GLN A 138 23.71 -2.28 5.68
C GLN A 138 22.40 -2.56 6.40
N PHE A 139 21.49 -3.23 5.71
CA PHE A 139 20.17 -3.55 6.27
C PHE A 139 20.30 -4.71 7.25
N ARG A 140 20.11 -4.39 8.53
CA ARG A 140 20.13 -5.34 9.63
C ARG A 140 18.70 -5.80 10.00
N PRO A 141 18.55 -6.99 10.61
CA PRO A 141 17.25 -7.50 11.05
C PRO A 141 16.45 -6.53 11.94
N GLU A 142 17.13 -5.68 12.71
CA GLU A 142 16.48 -4.70 13.59
C GLU A 142 15.63 -3.67 12.82
N PHE A 143 15.95 -3.39 11.55
CA PHE A 143 15.13 -2.51 10.72
C PHE A 143 13.84 -3.18 10.25
N ILE A 144 13.87 -4.50 10.04
CA ILE A 144 12.67 -5.27 9.65
C ILE A 144 11.60 -5.17 10.73
N ALA A 145 12.00 -5.20 12.00
CA ALA A 145 11.10 -5.03 13.14
C ALA A 145 10.41 -3.65 13.17
N LYS A 146 10.95 -2.65 12.47
CA LYS A 146 10.44 -1.27 12.42
C LYS A 146 9.65 -0.94 11.15
N ILE A 147 9.59 -1.85 10.18
CA ILE A 147 8.81 -1.62 8.95
C ILE A 147 7.35 -1.37 9.35
N PRO A 148 6.71 -0.27 8.92
CA PRO A 148 5.31 -0.05 9.25
C PRO A 148 4.41 -1.13 8.63
N CYS A 149 3.39 -1.55 9.36
CA CYS A 149 2.54 -2.65 8.92
C CYS A 149 1.81 -2.37 7.61
N ARG A 150 1.42 -1.11 7.39
CA ARG A 150 0.79 -0.67 6.15
C ARG A 150 1.69 -0.93 4.94
N ASP A 151 2.97 -0.57 5.03
CA ASP A 151 3.96 -0.76 3.97
C ASP A 151 4.15 -2.25 3.64
N LEU A 152 4.42 -3.05 4.67
CA LEU A 152 4.64 -4.49 4.51
C LEU A 152 3.40 -5.20 3.91
N GLN A 153 2.20 -4.86 4.39
CA GLN A 153 0.94 -5.39 3.86
C GLN A 153 0.64 -4.95 2.42
N VAL A 154 1.06 -3.75 2.01
CA VAL A 154 0.87 -3.30 0.61
C VAL A 154 1.81 -4.06 -0.31
N ILE A 155 3.10 -4.16 0.05
CA ILE A 155 4.08 -4.93 -0.72
C ILE A 155 3.60 -6.38 -0.89
N ASP A 156 3.22 -7.02 0.22
CA ASP A 156 2.78 -8.42 0.20
C ASP A 156 1.52 -8.64 -0.65
N ARG A 157 0.49 -7.79 -0.49
CA ARG A 157 -0.74 -7.88 -1.30
C ARG A 157 -0.50 -7.67 -2.78
N LEU A 158 0.43 -6.79 -3.16
CA LEU A 158 0.78 -6.60 -4.57
C LEU A 158 1.42 -7.86 -5.15
N TRP A 159 2.40 -8.45 -4.44
CA TRP A 159 3.03 -9.71 -4.85
C TRP A 159 2.01 -10.84 -4.99
N MET A 160 1.16 -11.05 -3.99
CA MET A 160 0.11 -12.06 -4.05
C MET A 160 -0.84 -11.84 -5.23
N LYS A 161 -1.32 -10.60 -5.41
CA LYS A 161 -2.30 -10.26 -6.45
C LYS A 161 -1.77 -10.60 -7.85
N TYR A 162 -0.58 -10.11 -8.18
CA TYR A 162 -0.05 -10.24 -9.54
C TYR A 162 0.56 -11.62 -9.80
N SER A 163 1.00 -12.33 -8.75
CA SER A 163 1.51 -13.71 -8.86
C SER A 163 0.43 -14.79 -8.77
N ARG A 164 -0.86 -14.42 -8.64
CA ARG A 164 -1.98 -15.35 -8.37
C ARG A 164 -1.74 -16.19 -7.10
N GLY A 165 -1.26 -15.54 -6.05
CA GLY A 165 -1.01 -16.14 -4.73
C GLY A 165 0.24 -17.01 -4.64
N ARG A 166 1.12 -17.01 -5.65
CA ARG A 166 2.34 -17.84 -5.66
C ARG A 166 3.50 -17.22 -4.89
N PHE A 167 3.57 -15.90 -4.85
CA PHE A 167 4.66 -15.10 -4.32
C PHE A 167 4.14 -14.09 -3.30
N GLY A 168 5.00 -13.70 -2.36
CA GLY A 168 4.67 -12.84 -1.23
C GLY A 168 5.33 -13.33 0.06
N PHE A 169 5.55 -12.42 0.99
CA PHE A 169 6.09 -12.73 2.31
C PHE A 169 5.09 -13.56 3.13
N SER A 170 3.78 -13.31 2.99
CA SER A 170 2.72 -14.12 3.59
C SER A 170 2.65 -15.54 3.01
N VAL A 171 3.16 -15.75 1.79
CA VAL A 171 3.31 -17.07 1.18
C VAL A 171 4.55 -17.77 1.71
N GLN A 172 5.65 -17.05 1.90
CA GLN A 172 6.89 -17.59 2.47
C GLN A 172 6.74 -17.96 3.95
N ARG A 173 6.01 -17.17 4.75
CA ARG A 173 5.83 -17.39 6.19
C ARG A 173 5.38 -18.81 6.58
N PRO A 174 4.27 -19.37 6.04
CA PRO A 174 3.86 -20.73 6.42
C PRO A 174 4.83 -21.80 5.93
N ILE A 175 5.57 -21.56 4.84
CA ILE A 175 6.64 -22.46 4.38
C ILE A 175 7.79 -22.47 5.39
N TRP A 176 8.21 -21.28 5.83
CA TRP A 176 9.21 -21.10 6.88
C TRP A 176 8.78 -21.79 8.19
N GLN A 177 7.57 -21.49 8.67
CA GLN A 177 7.06 -22.01 9.94
C GLN A 177 7.05 -23.54 9.97
N ARG A 178 6.62 -24.18 8.87
CA ARG A 178 6.61 -25.64 8.75
C ARG A 178 7.98 -26.26 9.00
N TYR A 179 9.07 -25.66 8.50
CA TYR A 179 10.41 -26.17 8.72
C TYR A 179 10.96 -25.78 10.09
N PHE A 180 10.60 -24.60 10.58
CA PHE A 180 10.96 -24.12 11.91
C PHE A 180 10.45 -25.07 13.00
N ASP A 181 9.22 -25.58 12.84
CA ASP A 181 8.62 -26.52 13.79
C ASP A 181 9.22 -27.94 13.69
N PHE A 182 9.91 -28.27 12.60
CA PHE A 182 10.39 -29.62 12.31
C PHE A 182 11.87 -29.85 12.68
N TYR A 183 12.72 -28.84 12.50
CA TYR A 183 14.16 -28.95 12.76
C TYR A 183 14.56 -28.26 14.07
N ALA A 184 15.46 -28.90 14.82
CA ALA A 184 16.03 -28.31 16.04
C ALA A 184 17.06 -27.22 15.73
N GLU A 185 17.90 -27.45 14.71
CA GLU A 185 18.98 -26.54 14.33
C GLU A 185 18.52 -25.51 13.31
N LYS A 186 18.80 -24.24 13.58
CA LYS A 186 18.37 -23.11 12.75
C LYS A 186 18.96 -23.15 11.34
N SER A 187 20.18 -23.65 11.19
CA SER A 187 20.83 -23.85 9.89
C SER A 187 20.05 -24.82 9.00
N ASP A 188 19.48 -25.87 9.60
CA ASP A 188 18.71 -26.88 8.86
C ASP A 188 17.37 -26.32 8.41
N VAL A 189 16.74 -25.49 9.25
CA VAL A 189 15.54 -24.73 8.87
C VAL A 189 15.82 -23.85 7.64
N TRP A 190 16.91 -23.08 7.65
CA TRP A 190 17.29 -22.20 6.53
C TRP A 190 17.57 -23.00 5.26
N MET A 191 18.31 -24.10 5.34
CA MET A 191 18.61 -24.94 4.19
C MET A 191 17.34 -25.58 3.60
N ALA A 192 16.49 -26.15 4.44
CA ALA A 192 15.25 -26.80 4.01
C ALA A 192 14.26 -25.81 3.40
N PHE A 193 14.12 -24.63 4.00
CA PHE A 193 13.34 -23.53 3.41
C PHE A 193 13.91 -23.12 2.05
N ALA A 194 15.21 -22.86 1.98
CA ALA A 194 15.88 -22.41 0.76
C ALA A 194 15.76 -23.44 -0.38
N ASP A 195 15.84 -24.73 -0.09
CA ASP A 195 15.55 -25.79 -1.07
C ASP A 195 14.10 -25.71 -1.54
N ARG A 196 13.16 -25.58 -0.61
CA ARG A 196 11.72 -25.61 -0.89
C ARG A 196 11.27 -24.46 -1.79
N VAL A 197 11.82 -23.28 -1.56
CA VAL A 197 11.51 -22.08 -2.36
C VAL A 197 12.46 -21.94 -3.56
N GLY A 198 13.50 -22.75 -3.68
CA GLY A 198 14.41 -22.77 -4.84
C GLY A 198 15.53 -21.73 -4.81
N TRP A 199 15.93 -21.27 -3.62
CA TRP A 199 17.09 -20.38 -3.38
C TRP A 199 18.40 -21.14 -3.20
N ARG A 200 18.33 -22.46 -3.03
CA ARG A 200 19.49 -23.34 -2.93
C ARG A 200 19.32 -24.53 -3.88
N VAL A 201 20.45 -25.02 -4.40
CA VAL A 201 20.54 -26.25 -5.17
C VAL A 201 21.36 -27.24 -4.35
N ASN A 202 20.75 -28.35 -4.01
CA ASN A 202 21.39 -29.45 -3.31
C ASN A 202 20.93 -30.79 -3.90
N ASN A 203 21.72 -31.35 -4.81
CA ASN A 203 21.46 -32.60 -5.51
C ASN A 203 22.76 -33.39 -5.75
N LEU A 204 22.67 -34.53 -6.45
CA LEU A 204 23.81 -35.43 -6.69
C LEU A 204 25.00 -34.76 -7.40
N LEU A 205 24.75 -33.74 -8.23
CA LEU A 205 25.77 -33.07 -9.05
C LEU A 205 26.26 -31.75 -8.43
N VAL A 206 25.41 -31.11 -7.63
CA VAL A 206 25.67 -29.80 -7.01
C VAL A 206 25.27 -29.87 -5.55
N GLN A 207 26.25 -29.86 -4.66
CA GLN A 207 26.02 -29.91 -3.21
C GLN A 207 26.08 -28.50 -2.61
N ASN A 208 25.08 -28.18 -1.78
CA ASN A 208 25.03 -26.97 -0.96
C ASN A 208 25.28 -25.64 -1.70
N HIS A 209 24.79 -25.50 -2.94
CA HIS A 209 24.97 -24.27 -3.71
C HIS A 209 23.86 -23.27 -3.43
N TRP A 210 24.20 -22.17 -2.77
CA TRP A 210 23.30 -21.05 -2.55
C TRP A 210 23.30 -20.14 -3.78
N LYS A 211 22.13 -19.97 -4.39
CA LYS A 211 21.98 -19.15 -5.59
C LYS A 211 22.24 -17.69 -5.27
N ARG A 212 23.08 -17.06 -6.08
CA ARG A 212 23.23 -15.60 -6.14
C ARG A 212 22.08 -15.00 -6.93
N TYR A 213 21.92 -13.69 -6.85
CA TYR A 213 20.86 -12.92 -7.49
C TYR A 213 20.73 -13.22 -8.99
N GLY A 214 21.87 -13.33 -9.69
CA GLY A 214 21.91 -13.64 -11.12
C GLY A 214 21.43 -15.05 -11.47
N GLU A 215 21.28 -15.94 -10.49
CA GLU A 215 20.85 -17.33 -10.66
C GLU A 215 19.38 -17.55 -10.21
N ILE A 216 18.73 -16.51 -9.67
CA ILE A 216 17.34 -16.53 -9.24
C ILE A 216 16.40 -16.56 -10.44
N THR A 217 15.32 -17.33 -10.34
CA THR A 217 14.37 -17.52 -11.43
C THR A 217 13.24 -16.50 -11.32
N PHE A 218 13.31 -15.44 -12.10
CA PHE A 218 12.33 -14.35 -12.14
C PHE A 218 11.15 -14.67 -13.08
N SER A 219 10.36 -15.68 -12.72
CA SER A 219 9.22 -16.16 -13.52
C SER A 219 8.15 -16.79 -12.62
N LEU A 220 6.90 -16.80 -13.08
CA LEU A 220 5.80 -17.54 -12.42
C LEU A 220 6.04 -19.05 -12.38
N SER A 221 6.91 -19.60 -13.23
CA SER A 221 7.31 -21.01 -13.20
C SER A 221 8.17 -21.37 -11.98
N ALA A 222 8.70 -20.39 -11.24
CA ALA A 222 9.47 -20.63 -10.03
C ALA A 222 8.60 -21.24 -8.92
N PRO A 223 9.21 -21.92 -7.92
CA PRO A 223 8.48 -22.52 -6.81
C PRO A 223 7.61 -21.52 -6.03
N VAL A 224 6.54 -22.00 -5.39
CA VAL A 224 5.74 -21.18 -4.48
C VAL A 224 6.63 -20.63 -3.35
N GLY A 225 6.49 -19.34 -3.06
CA GLY A 225 7.34 -18.63 -2.10
C GLY A 225 8.71 -18.18 -2.63
N HIS A 226 9.03 -18.43 -3.91
CA HIS A 226 10.34 -18.07 -4.47
C HIS A 226 10.65 -16.56 -4.43
N LEU A 227 9.63 -15.71 -4.59
CA LEU A 227 9.79 -14.25 -4.58
C LEU A 227 8.87 -13.63 -3.50
N PRO A 228 9.23 -12.47 -2.94
CA PRO A 228 10.47 -11.70 -3.17
C PRO A 228 11.74 -12.39 -2.65
N PHE A 229 12.89 -12.19 -3.30
CA PHE A 229 14.18 -12.75 -2.89
C PHE A 229 15.08 -11.68 -2.27
N LEU A 230 15.23 -11.78 -0.96
CA LEU A 230 16.04 -10.86 -0.16
C LEU A 230 17.45 -11.39 0.18
N GLY A 231 17.75 -12.63 -0.20
CA GLY A 231 18.94 -13.37 0.27
C GLY A 231 20.27 -12.68 -0.04
N ASP A 232 20.45 -12.14 -1.24
CA ASP A 232 21.71 -11.46 -1.60
C ASP A 232 21.91 -10.11 -0.91
N THR A 233 20.82 -9.44 -0.57
CA THR A 233 20.88 -8.09 -0.01
C THR A 233 20.95 -8.15 1.51
N PHE A 234 20.21 -9.08 2.10
CA PHE A 234 20.00 -9.12 3.55
C PHE A 234 20.29 -10.48 4.19
N GLY A 235 20.60 -11.52 3.42
CA GLY A 235 20.82 -12.87 3.94
C GLY A 235 19.54 -13.65 4.22
N ILE A 236 19.68 -14.99 4.29
CA ILE A 236 18.58 -15.93 4.52
C ILE A 236 17.85 -15.69 5.85
N PHE A 237 18.55 -15.19 6.86
CA PHE A 237 18.00 -14.95 8.20
C PHE A 237 16.87 -13.90 8.22
N THR A 238 16.72 -13.09 7.17
CA THR A 238 15.62 -12.12 7.07
C THR A 238 14.24 -12.74 7.00
N ILE A 239 14.13 -13.99 6.56
CA ILE A 239 12.83 -14.66 6.47
C ILE A 239 12.13 -14.71 7.83
N GLU A 240 12.88 -15.01 8.88
CA GLU A 240 12.36 -15.10 10.24
C GLU A 240 11.90 -13.72 10.75
N ALA A 241 12.71 -12.69 10.51
CA ALA A 241 12.38 -11.33 10.92
C ALA A 241 11.11 -10.82 10.21
N ILE A 242 10.98 -11.09 8.91
CA ILE A 242 9.78 -10.72 8.13
C ILE A 242 8.57 -11.54 8.57
N ALA A 243 8.72 -12.86 8.77
CA ALA A 243 7.65 -13.72 9.25
C ALA A 243 7.12 -13.26 10.62
N LYS A 244 8.03 -12.88 11.52
CA LYS A 244 7.69 -12.30 12.81
C LYS A 244 6.98 -10.96 12.66
N ARG A 245 7.50 -10.04 11.84
CA ARG A 245 6.88 -8.73 11.63
C ARG A 245 5.49 -8.84 11.02
N LEU A 246 5.29 -9.70 10.02
CA LEU A 246 3.97 -9.97 9.45
C LEU A 246 2.96 -10.43 10.51
N THR A 247 3.38 -11.32 11.41
CA THR A 247 2.51 -11.82 12.48
C THR A 247 2.14 -10.71 13.47
N GLN A 248 3.07 -9.81 13.80
CA GLN A 248 2.77 -8.64 14.62
C GLN A 248 1.75 -7.72 13.93
N CYS A 249 1.90 -7.50 12.64
CA CYS A 249 0.98 -6.67 11.85
C CYS A 249 -0.44 -7.22 11.69
N GLU A 250 -0.67 -8.49 12.00
CA GLU A 250 -2.02 -9.09 12.05
C GLU A 250 -2.69 -8.90 13.41
N LEU A 251 -1.92 -8.54 14.44
CA LEU A 251 -2.39 -8.29 15.80
C LEU A 251 -2.61 -6.80 16.10
N GLU A 252 -2.09 -5.91 15.25
CA GLU A 252 -2.29 -4.44 15.26
C GLU A 252 -3.62 -4.05 14.55
#